data_AF-A0A7C2N8W3-F1
#
_entry.id   AF-A0A7C2N8W3-F1
#
_cell.length_a   1.000
_cell.length_b   1.000
_cell.length_c   1.000
_cell.angle_alpha   90.00
_cell.angle_beta   90.00
_cell.angle_gamma   90.00
#
_symmetry.space_group_name_H-M   'P 1'
#
loop_
_entity.id
_entity.type
_entity.pdbx_description
1 polymer ?
#
loop_
_entity_poly.entity_id
_entity_poly.type
_entity_poly.pdbx_seq_one_letter_code
_entity_poly.pdbx_strand_id
1 'polypeptide(L)'
;MDFKQTREHAIKIFNEALEAANPERCMLEHITLRGNILEVDGREYDLRRYESIFVIAFGKAASSMGKALEDLLGDRIREGIVVSNAPPNFTFSRMRFYLSSHPIPDERSLNAANEVVKLLDKTGENDLVVFLISGGGSALLAMPAPGISL
;
A
#
# COMPACT_ATOMS: atom_id res chain seq x y z
N MET A 1 6.90 -3.86 -45.18
CA MET A 1 6.74 -3.82 -43.71
C MET A 1 5.33 -4.25 -43.41
N ASP A 2 5.12 -5.35 -42.70
CA ASP A 2 3.78 -5.77 -42.32
C ASP A 2 3.30 -4.94 -41.11
N PHE A 3 2.47 -3.94 -41.38
CA PHE A 3 1.94 -3.06 -40.35
C PHE A 3 1.00 -3.77 -39.37
N LYS A 4 0.38 -4.89 -39.77
CA LYS A 4 -0.48 -5.67 -38.89
C LYS A 4 0.36 -6.40 -37.84
N GLN A 5 1.38 -7.13 -38.29
CA GLN A 5 2.33 -7.81 -37.40
C GLN A 5 3.06 -6.82 -36.49
N THR A 6 3.49 -5.68 -37.02
CA THR A 6 4.18 -4.64 -36.23
C THR A 6 3.26 -4.07 -35.13
N ARG A 7 1.97 -3.86 -35.44
CA ARG A 7 0.97 -3.42 -34.45
C ARG A 7 0.76 -4.48 -33.37
N GLU A 8 0.63 -5.75 -33.74
CA GLU A 8 0.47 -6.86 -32.78
C GLU A 8 1.66 -6.96 -31.83
N HIS A 9 2.89 -6.83 -32.35
CA HIS A 9 4.09 -6.79 -31.53
C HIS A 9 4.10 -5.59 -30.57
N ALA A 10 3.74 -4.39 -31.03
CA ALA A 10 3.70 -3.19 -30.20
C ALA A 10 2.68 -3.32 -29.06
N ILE A 11 1.48 -3.85 -29.34
CA ILE A 11 0.46 -4.10 -28.31
C ILE A 11 0.96 -5.13 -27.30
N LYS A 12 1.61 -6.20 -27.76
CA LYS A 12 2.17 -7.22 -26.85
C LYS A 12 3.23 -6.60 -25.92
N ILE A 13 4.17 -5.84 -26.45
CA ILE A 13 5.20 -5.15 -25.66
C ILE A 13 4.56 -4.21 -24.63
N PHE A 14 3.57 -3.41 -25.05
CA PHE A 14 2.85 -2.52 -24.15
C PHE A 14 2.15 -3.26 -23.01
N ASN A 15 1.44 -4.35 -23.33
CA ASN A 15 0.73 -5.14 -22.33
C ASN A 15 1.70 -5.81 -21.35
N GLU A 16 2.81 -6.40 -21.82
CA GLU A 16 3.83 -6.98 -20.93
C GLU A 16 4.44 -5.92 -20.01
N ALA A 17 4.71 -4.71 -20.52
CA ALA A 17 5.21 -3.60 -19.71
C ALA A 17 4.17 -3.12 -18.67
N LEU A 18 2.89 -3.08 -19.05
CA LEU A 18 1.80 -2.73 -18.14
C LEU A 18 1.61 -3.77 -17.03
N GLU A 19 1.65 -5.05 -17.38
CA GLU A 19 1.56 -6.16 -16.43
C GLU A 19 2.76 -6.19 -15.49
N ALA A 20 3.97 -5.95 -15.99
CA ALA A 20 5.17 -5.86 -15.15
C ALA A 20 5.11 -4.70 -14.13
N ALA A 21 4.33 -3.65 -14.42
CA ALA A 21 4.09 -2.52 -13.53
C ALA A 21 2.81 -2.67 -12.68
N ASN A 22 2.12 -3.82 -12.75
CA ASN A 22 0.90 -4.07 -11.99
C ASN A 22 1.24 -4.17 -10.48
N PRO A 23 0.66 -3.32 -9.61
CA PRO A 23 0.99 -3.32 -8.19
C PRO A 23 0.76 -4.66 -7.48
N GLU A 24 -0.30 -5.39 -7.83
CA GLU A 24 -0.58 -6.69 -7.21
C GLU A 24 0.48 -7.72 -7.61
N ARG A 25 0.86 -7.74 -8.89
CA ARG A 25 1.94 -8.60 -9.38
C ARG A 25 3.27 -8.25 -8.73
N CYS A 26 3.63 -6.97 -8.65
CA CYS A 26 4.85 -6.53 -7.97
C CYS A 26 4.87 -6.97 -6.50
N MET A 27 3.73 -6.92 -5.80
CA MET A 27 3.64 -7.40 -4.42
C MET A 27 3.90 -8.90 -4.34
N LEU A 28 3.28 -9.71 -5.21
CA LEU A 28 3.42 -11.17 -5.20
C LEU A 28 4.83 -11.63 -5.63
N GLU A 29 5.51 -10.89 -6.51
CA GLU A 29 6.86 -11.21 -6.98
C GLU A 29 7.93 -10.85 -5.95
N HIS A 30 7.74 -9.77 -5.18
CA HIS A 30 8.75 -9.27 -4.24
C HIS A 30 8.46 -9.59 -2.77
N ILE A 31 7.26 -10.09 -2.42
CA ILE A 31 6.91 -10.41 -1.04
C ILE A 31 6.46 -11.86 -0.94
N THR A 32 7.17 -12.65 -0.16
CA THR A 32 6.80 -14.04 0.12
C THR A 32 6.80 -14.32 1.61
N LEU A 33 5.88 -15.18 2.05
CA LEU A 33 5.82 -15.64 3.45
C LEU A 33 6.10 -17.14 3.49
N ARG A 34 7.20 -17.54 4.13
CA ARG A 34 7.59 -18.93 4.35
C ARG A 34 7.56 -19.25 5.84
N GLY A 35 6.45 -19.83 6.30
CA GLY A 35 6.20 -20.06 7.73
C GLY A 35 6.06 -18.74 8.49
N ASN A 36 7.13 -18.32 9.18
CA ASN A 36 7.20 -17.04 9.90
C ASN A 36 8.24 -16.08 9.32
N ILE A 37 8.90 -16.44 8.22
CA ILE A 37 9.84 -15.55 7.54
C ILE A 37 9.10 -14.82 6.44
N LEU A 38 8.95 -13.50 6.62
CA LEU A 38 8.51 -12.60 5.56
C LEU A 38 9.75 -12.16 4.78
N GLU A 39 9.84 -12.53 3.53
CA GLU A 39 10.87 -12.06 2.60
C GLU A 39 10.31 -10.89 1.81
N VAL A 40 11.02 -9.76 1.78
CA VAL A 40 10.71 -8.57 0.98
C VAL A 40 11.95 -8.21 0.18
N ASP A 41 11.90 -8.42 -1.14
CA ASP A 41 12.98 -8.14 -2.08
C ASP A 41 14.33 -8.72 -1.63
N GLY A 42 14.33 -10.00 -1.25
CA GLY A 42 15.50 -10.73 -0.75
C GLY A 42 15.92 -10.39 0.69
N ARG A 43 15.20 -9.52 1.40
CA ARG A 43 15.41 -9.25 2.84
C ARG A 43 14.45 -10.06 3.67
N GLU A 44 14.98 -10.80 4.63
CA GLU A 44 14.18 -11.66 5.51
C GLU A 44 13.85 -10.97 6.85
N TYR A 45 12.60 -11.10 7.26
CA TYR A 45 12.07 -10.64 8.54
C TYR A 45 11.43 -11.84 9.26
N ASP A 46 12.04 -12.30 10.36
CA ASP A 46 11.41 -13.31 11.22
C ASP A 46 10.31 -12.66 12.05
N LEU A 47 9.06 -12.92 11.66
CA LEU A 47 7.87 -12.31 12.25
C LEU A 47 7.69 -12.64 13.74
N ARG A 48 8.34 -13.71 14.25
CA ARG A 48 8.30 -14.05 15.69
C ARG A 48 9.08 -13.09 16.56
N ARG A 49 9.95 -12.27 15.95
CA ARG A 49 10.75 -11.27 16.67
C ARG A 49 9.97 -10.01 17.00
N TYR A 50 8.77 -9.87 16.43
CA TYR A 50 7.92 -8.70 16.62
C TYR A 50 6.71 -9.03 17.47
N GLU A 51 6.31 -8.10 18.33
CA GLU A 51 5.12 -8.24 19.17
C GLU A 51 3.84 -8.08 18.35
N SER A 52 3.84 -7.15 17.40
CA SER A 52 2.71 -6.90 16.50
C SER A 52 3.16 -6.40 15.13
N ILE A 53 2.30 -6.63 14.13
CA ILE A 53 2.50 -6.13 12.77
C ILE A 53 1.42 -5.10 12.46
N PHE A 54 1.85 -3.91 12.07
CA PHE A 54 1.00 -2.81 11.63
C PHE A 54 1.23 -2.54 10.15
N VAL A 55 0.16 -2.13 9.45
CA VAL A 55 0.24 -1.84 8.02
C VAL A 55 -0.27 -0.43 7.74
N ILE A 56 0.51 0.35 6.99
CA ILE A 56 0.10 1.65 6.48
C ILE A 56 0.26 1.63 4.96
N ALA A 57 -0.85 1.66 4.24
CA ALA A 57 -0.86 1.74 2.78
C ALA A 57 -1.40 3.10 2.33
N PHE A 58 -0.69 3.78 1.44
CA PHE A 58 -1.19 5.04 0.87
C PHE A 58 -0.75 5.27 -0.58
N GLY A 59 -1.58 6.00 -1.33
CA GLY A 59 -1.42 6.21 -2.77
C GLY A 59 -2.53 5.56 -3.59
N LYS A 60 -2.54 5.81 -4.90
CA LYS A 60 -3.59 5.32 -5.82
C LYS A 60 -3.71 3.79 -5.85
N ALA A 61 -2.60 3.08 -5.64
CA ALA A 61 -2.56 1.62 -5.59
C ALA A 61 -2.60 1.06 -4.15
N ALA A 62 -2.86 1.90 -3.14
CA ALA A 62 -2.84 1.47 -1.74
C ALA A 62 -3.82 0.32 -1.47
N SER A 63 -5.01 0.37 -2.08
CA SER A 63 -6.02 -0.65 -1.85
C SER A 63 -5.61 -2.02 -2.37
N SER A 64 -5.05 -2.11 -3.58
CA SER A 64 -4.60 -3.39 -4.14
C SER A 64 -3.35 -3.92 -3.43
N MET A 65 -2.37 -3.05 -3.13
CA MET A 65 -1.19 -3.46 -2.36
C MET A 65 -1.57 -3.92 -0.95
N GLY A 66 -2.44 -3.17 -0.26
CA GLY A 66 -2.93 -3.54 1.06
C GLY A 66 -3.65 -4.89 1.03
N LYS A 67 -4.48 -5.13 0.01
CA LYS A 67 -5.22 -6.39 -0.10
C LYS A 67 -4.28 -7.58 -0.29
N ALA A 68 -3.30 -7.46 -1.19
CA ALA A 68 -2.28 -8.49 -1.39
C ALA A 68 -1.51 -8.81 -0.10
N LEU A 69 -1.12 -7.79 0.68
CA LEU A 69 -0.43 -8.01 1.95
C LEU A 69 -1.34 -8.61 3.03
N GLU A 70 -2.60 -8.19 3.10
CA GLU A 70 -3.59 -8.74 4.04
C GLU A 70 -3.89 -10.21 3.74
N ASP A 71 -4.00 -10.59 2.46
CA ASP A 71 -4.18 -11.98 2.05
C ASP A 71 -2.97 -12.85 2.39
N LEU A 72 -1.76 -12.27 2.35
CA LEU A 72 -0.53 -12.97 2.69
C LEU A 72 -0.34 -13.15 4.21
N LEU A 73 -0.54 -12.08 4.99
CA LEU A 73 -0.24 -12.07 6.43
C LEU A 73 -1.44 -12.52 7.28
N GLY A 74 -2.67 -12.26 6.82
CA GLY A 74 -3.92 -12.59 7.48
C GLY A 74 -3.96 -12.05 8.92
N ASP A 75 -4.26 -12.95 9.85
CA ASP A 75 -4.43 -12.65 11.27
C ASP A 75 -3.15 -12.17 11.98
N ARG A 76 -2.00 -12.20 11.31
CA ARG A 76 -0.76 -11.64 11.83
C ARG A 76 -0.77 -10.10 11.85
N ILE A 77 -1.61 -9.47 11.02
CA ILE A 77 -1.80 -8.02 11.05
C ILE A 77 -2.66 -7.66 12.26
N ARG A 78 -2.10 -6.87 13.17
CA ARG A 78 -2.81 -6.37 14.35
C ARG A 78 -3.82 -5.30 13.96
N GLU A 79 -3.36 -4.28 13.25
CA GLU A 79 -4.17 -3.14 12.83
C GLU A 79 -3.50 -2.48 11.61
N GLY A 80 -4.28 -1.92 10.69
CA GLY A 80 -3.71 -1.14 9.61
C GLY A 80 -4.65 -0.09 9.05
N ILE A 81 -4.09 0.81 8.25
CA ILE A 81 -4.78 1.91 7.58
C ILE A 81 -4.43 1.88 6.10
N VAL A 82 -5.44 2.05 5.25
CA VAL A 82 -5.33 2.14 3.80
C VAL A 82 -5.93 3.47 3.35
N VAL A 83 -5.17 4.29 2.63
CA VAL A 83 -5.58 5.63 2.17
C VAL A 83 -5.47 5.74 0.65
N SER A 84 -6.59 5.97 -0.03
CA SER A 84 -6.62 6.15 -1.49
C SER A 84 -7.69 7.16 -1.92
N ASN A 85 -7.64 7.60 -3.18
CA ASN A 85 -8.63 8.50 -3.77
C ASN A 85 -9.85 7.77 -4.35
N ALA A 86 -9.84 6.45 -4.35
CA ALA A 86 -10.96 5.63 -4.82
C ALA A 86 -11.23 4.49 -3.82
N PRO A 87 -12.51 4.27 -3.45
CA PRO A 87 -12.86 3.15 -2.59
C PRO A 87 -12.62 1.82 -3.33
N PRO A 88 -12.10 0.79 -2.65
CA PRO A 88 -12.05 -0.55 -3.21
C PRO A 88 -13.45 -1.15 -3.38
N ASN A 89 -13.57 -2.17 -4.23
CA ASN A 89 -14.76 -3.00 -4.37
C ASN A 89 -14.78 -4.21 -3.41
N PHE A 90 -13.94 -4.18 -2.38
CA PHE A 90 -13.80 -5.21 -1.35
C PHE A 90 -13.60 -4.53 0.02
N THR A 91 -13.74 -5.31 1.09
CA THR A 91 -13.47 -4.86 2.46
C THR A 91 -12.19 -5.47 3.00
N PHE A 92 -11.53 -4.75 3.90
CA PHE A 92 -10.40 -5.25 4.67
C PHE A 92 -10.89 -5.89 5.97
N SER A 93 -10.23 -6.96 6.39
CA SER A 93 -10.56 -7.67 7.63
C SER A 93 -9.78 -7.16 8.84
N ARG A 94 -8.55 -6.68 8.61
CA ARG A 94 -7.59 -6.22 9.65
C ARG A 94 -7.24 -4.75 9.52
N MET A 95 -7.64 -4.10 8.43
CA MET A 95 -7.29 -2.71 8.12
C MET A 95 -8.52 -1.83 7.92
N ARG A 96 -8.38 -0.52 8.12
CA ARG A 96 -9.43 0.48 7.87
C ARG A 96 -9.11 1.30 6.62
N PHE A 97 -10.09 1.48 5.75
CA PHE A 97 -9.96 2.31 4.57
C PHE A 97 -10.39 3.77 4.85
N TYR A 98 -9.61 4.73 4.36
CA TYR A 98 -9.93 6.15 4.38
C TYR A 98 -9.91 6.70 2.94
N LEU A 99 -11.05 7.25 2.52
CA LEU A 99 -11.14 7.98 1.25
C LEU A 99 -10.49 9.35 1.41
N SER A 100 -9.52 9.68 0.56
CA SER A 100 -8.80 10.96 0.60
C SER A 100 -8.83 11.68 -0.77
N SER A 101 -8.31 12.91 -0.82
CA SER A 101 -8.35 13.75 -2.01
C SER A 101 -7.07 13.72 -2.83
N HIS A 102 -7.21 13.78 -4.15
CA HIS A 102 -6.13 13.90 -5.12
C HIS A 102 -6.68 14.57 -6.39
N PRO A 103 -5.96 15.51 -7.05
CA PRO A 103 -4.55 15.87 -6.82
C PRO A 103 -4.30 16.97 -5.78
N ILE A 104 -5.35 17.65 -5.30
CA ILE A 104 -5.24 18.73 -4.32
C ILE A 104 -5.71 18.18 -2.96
N PRO A 105 -4.89 18.29 -1.89
CA PRO A 105 -5.29 17.82 -0.57
C PRO A 105 -6.48 18.61 -0.03
N ASP A 106 -7.32 17.96 0.75
CA ASP A 106 -8.43 18.59 1.48
C ASP A 106 -8.51 18.06 2.92
N GLU A 107 -9.58 18.38 3.65
CA GLU A 107 -9.80 17.92 5.02
C GLU A 107 -9.74 16.39 5.16
N ARG A 108 -10.05 15.62 4.11
CA ARG A 108 -9.92 14.15 4.12
C ARG A 108 -8.46 13.72 4.14
N SER A 109 -7.59 14.45 3.45
CA SER A 109 -6.13 14.23 3.47
C SER A 109 -5.56 14.48 4.86
N LEU A 110 -6.02 15.55 5.52
CA LEU A 110 -5.65 15.86 6.89
C LEU A 110 -6.19 14.84 7.89
N ASN A 111 -7.46 14.43 7.74
CA ASN A 111 -8.06 13.41 8.58
C ASN A 111 -7.31 12.07 8.46
N ALA A 112 -7.04 11.61 7.23
CA ALA A 112 -6.29 10.39 6.99
C ALA A 112 -4.87 10.44 7.59
N ALA A 113 -4.17 11.57 7.46
CA ALA A 113 -2.85 11.75 8.07
C ALA A 113 -2.91 11.70 9.61
N ASN A 114 -3.89 12.35 10.24
CA ASN A 114 -4.08 12.26 11.69
C ASN A 114 -4.35 10.82 12.15
N GLU A 115 -5.14 10.06 11.40
CA GLU A 115 -5.44 8.66 11.75
C GLU A 115 -4.22 7.75 11.60
N VAL A 116 -3.36 8.00 10.59
CA VAL A 116 -2.05 7.34 10.45
C VAL A 116 -1.15 7.66 11.65
N VAL A 117 -1.05 8.92 12.06
CA VAL A 117 -0.25 9.32 13.23
C VAL A 117 -0.78 8.64 14.50
N LYS A 118 -2.10 8.67 14.75
CA LYS A 118 -2.71 7.99 15.89
C LYS A 118 -2.46 6.48 15.91
N LEU A 119 -2.35 5.83 14.75
CA LEU A 119 -1.98 4.42 14.68
C LEU A 119 -0.50 4.22 15.06
N LEU A 120 0.38 5.04 14.50
CA LEU A 120 1.82 5.00 14.77
C LEU A 120 2.15 5.28 16.24
N ASP A 121 1.41 6.18 16.89
CA ASP A 121 1.56 6.49 18.32
C ASP A 121 1.27 5.28 19.24
N LYS A 122 0.59 4.25 18.73
CA LYS A 122 0.35 2.99 19.48
C LYS A 122 1.50 1.98 19.33
N THR A 123 2.44 2.20 18.41
CA THR A 123 3.51 1.24 18.10
C THR A 123 4.68 1.38 19.06
N GLY A 124 5.35 0.27 19.34
CA GLY A 124 6.55 0.19 20.18
C GLY A 124 7.80 -0.24 19.42
N GLU A 125 8.93 -0.29 20.13
CA GLU A 125 10.25 -0.67 19.57
C GLU A 125 10.32 -2.12 19.06
N ASN A 126 9.44 -2.99 19.55
CA ASN A 126 9.35 -4.39 19.16
C ASN A 126 8.29 -4.65 18.08
N ASP A 127 7.66 -3.61 17.51
CA ASP A 127 6.65 -3.78 16.47
C ASP A 127 7.24 -3.68 15.06
N LEU A 128 6.62 -4.38 14.12
CA LEU A 128 6.90 -4.23 12.70
C LEU A 128 5.85 -3.34 12.05
N VAL A 129 6.26 -2.22 11.46
CA VAL A 129 5.38 -1.37 10.65
C VAL A 129 5.74 -1.53 9.18
N VAL A 130 4.79 -1.99 8.37
CA VAL A 130 4.94 -2.15 6.93
C VAL A 130 4.28 -0.97 6.21
N PHE A 131 5.09 -0.20 5.48
CA PHE A 131 4.61 0.90 4.66
C PHE A 131 4.49 0.49 3.19
N LEU A 132 3.29 0.61 2.62
CA LEU A 132 3.00 0.35 1.21
C LEU A 132 2.71 1.67 0.50
N ILE A 133 3.63 2.11 -0.35
CA ILE A 133 3.63 3.48 -0.90
C ILE A 133 3.46 3.42 -2.41
N SER A 134 2.53 4.22 -2.93
CA SER A 134 2.36 4.44 -4.38
C SER A 134 2.11 5.91 -4.72
N GLY A 135 2.01 6.22 -6.01
CA GLY A 135 1.83 7.60 -6.49
C GLY A 135 0.59 8.30 -5.92
N GLY A 136 0.70 9.61 -5.69
CA GLY A 136 -0.36 10.46 -5.14
C GLY A 136 -0.30 10.67 -3.63
N GLY A 137 0.65 10.04 -2.93
CA GLY A 137 0.81 10.15 -1.48
C GLY A 137 0.86 11.59 -0.94
N SER A 138 1.51 12.50 -1.66
CA SER A 138 1.66 13.91 -1.24
C SER A 138 0.33 14.65 -1.08
N ALA A 139 -0.69 14.30 -1.87
CA ALA A 139 -2.02 14.88 -1.74
C ALA A 139 -2.91 14.06 -0.80
N LEU A 140 -2.71 12.73 -0.75
CA LEU A 140 -3.56 11.82 0.02
C LEU A 140 -3.29 11.86 1.52
N LEU A 141 -2.04 12.14 1.92
CA LEU A 141 -1.62 12.30 3.31
C LEU A 141 -0.95 13.66 3.47
N ALA A 142 -1.69 14.65 3.95
CA ALA A 142 -1.21 16.00 4.13
C ALA A 142 -1.48 16.46 5.56
N MET A 143 -0.43 16.74 6.32
CA MET A 143 -0.51 17.28 7.68
C MET A 143 0.37 18.52 7.78
N PRO A 144 -0.18 19.72 7.57
CA PRO A 144 0.56 20.96 7.74
C PRO A 144 1.13 21.08 9.16
N ALA A 145 2.27 21.77 9.31
CA ALA A 145 2.84 22.04 10.62
C ALA A 145 1.89 22.90 11.47
N PRO A 146 1.98 22.84 12.82
CA PRO A 146 1.15 23.68 13.69
C PRO A 146 1.19 25.16 13.29
N GLY A 147 0.02 25.77 13.12
CA GLY A 147 -0.13 27.17 12.69
C GLY A 147 -0.17 27.39 11.18
N ILE A 148 -0.04 26.34 10.37
CA ILE A 148 -0.18 26.41 8.90
C ILE A 148 -1.53 25.77 8.53
N SER A 149 -2.36 26.48 7.74
CA SER A 149 -3.60 25.90 7.18
C SER A 149 -3.30 25.05 5.95
N LEU A 150 -4.22 24.14 5.63
CA LEU A 150 -4.20 23.40 4.37
C LEU A 150 -4.55 24.31 3.18
#